data_AF-A0A541AXS2-F1
#
_entry.id   AF-A0A541AXS2-F1
#
_cell.length_a   1.000
_cell.length_b   1.000
_cell.length_c   1.000
_cell.angle_alpha   90.00
_cell.angle_beta   90.00
_cell.angle_gamma   90.00
#
_symmetry.space_group_name_H-M   'P 1'
#
loop_
_entity.id
_entity.type
_entity.pdbx_description
1 polymer ?
#
loop_
_entity_poly.entity_id
_entity_poly.type
_entity_poly.pdbx_seq_one_letter_code
_entity_poly.pdbx_strand_id
1 'polypeptide(L)'
;MKEHFMIWALSGAYPTGMSMINYADWDKQITIPKMSGTEFINKYGEYLIRSFTAIKVEFTFPNNVVFPNLPVRLDKGSLMYPLSGQSFCTGLEILLAHRLGCQFIVLGGSFIPFINTPAALTLYREQSDLTMDLKAEQTVSVRNLNKTIKTLETPSDFDLFDLFDLFDLFDLFDLFDLDNAPFAID
;
A
#
# COMPACT_ATOMS: atom_id res chain seq x y z
N MET A 1 23.97 29.35 -24.82
CA MET A 1 24.10 29.00 -23.39
C MET A 1 23.77 27.51 -23.31
N LYS A 2 24.71 26.63 -22.94
CA LYS A 2 24.37 25.22 -22.71
C LYS A 2 23.76 25.16 -21.31
N GLU A 3 22.47 24.90 -21.21
CA GLU A 3 21.83 24.66 -19.92
C GLU A 3 22.32 23.31 -19.39
N HIS A 4 22.97 23.36 -18.23
CA HIS A 4 23.44 22.17 -17.54
C HIS A 4 22.35 21.73 -16.56
N PHE A 5 21.68 20.63 -16.88
CA PHE A 5 20.69 20.02 -15.99
C PHE A 5 21.40 19.03 -15.05
N MET A 6 21.17 19.17 -13.75
CA MET A 6 21.58 18.19 -12.75
C MET A 6 20.38 17.35 -12.35
N ILE A 7 20.56 16.03 -12.34
CA ILE A 7 19.54 15.06 -11.94
C ILE A 7 19.93 14.53 -10.57
N TRP A 8 19.04 14.70 -9.59
CA TRP A 8 19.22 14.17 -8.24
C TRP A 8 18.32 12.94 -8.07
N ALA A 9 18.90 11.85 -7.56
CA ALA A 9 18.17 10.65 -7.19
C ALA A 9 18.47 10.32 -5.73
N LEU A 10 17.42 10.03 -4.96
CA LEU A 10 17.59 9.52 -3.61
C LEU A 10 17.96 8.04 -3.70
N SER A 11 19.20 7.70 -3.35
CA SER A 11 19.64 6.30 -3.28
C SER A 11 18.83 5.54 -2.23
N GLY A 12 18.14 4.48 -2.64
CA GLY A 12 17.35 3.65 -1.71
C GLY A 12 16.05 4.30 -1.22
N ALA A 13 15.37 5.11 -2.04
CA ALA A 13 14.09 5.73 -1.68
C ALA A 13 13.03 4.72 -1.19
N TYR A 14 12.83 3.62 -1.93
CA TYR A 14 11.87 2.58 -1.55
C TYR A 14 12.24 1.85 -0.25
N PRO A 15 13.46 1.28 -0.09
CA PRO A 15 13.88 0.69 1.19
C PRO A 15 13.71 1.64 2.38
N THR A 16 14.03 2.93 2.17
CA THR A 16 13.89 3.96 3.20
C THR A 16 12.43 4.15 3.60
N GLY A 17 11.53 4.32 2.62
CA GLY A 17 10.09 4.44 2.87
C GLY A 17 9.50 3.19 3.52
N MET A 18 9.85 2.01 3.02
CA MET A 18 9.38 0.73 3.54
C MET A 18 9.86 0.48 4.98
N SER A 19 11.04 0.97 5.37
CA SER A 19 11.55 0.85 6.74
C SER A 19 10.71 1.61 7.77
N MET A 20 9.90 2.58 7.33
CA MET A 20 9.01 3.36 8.20
C MET A 20 7.64 2.70 8.39
N ILE A 21 7.31 1.71 7.55
CA ILE A 21 6.02 1.02 7.60
C ILE A 21 6.08 -0.07 8.66
N ASN A 22 5.09 -0.09 9.56
CA ASN A 22 4.99 -1.06 10.64
C ASN A 22 3.78 -2.00 10.41
N TYR A 23 3.62 -3.02 11.25
CA TYR A 23 2.52 -3.97 11.14
C TYR A 23 1.16 -3.32 11.39
N ALA A 24 0.19 -3.66 10.54
CA ALA A 24 -1.20 -3.25 10.67
C ALA A 24 -1.90 -3.99 11.83
N ASP A 25 -2.66 -3.26 12.64
CA ASP A 25 -3.58 -3.83 13.63
C ASP A 25 -4.96 -4.00 12.99
N TRP A 26 -5.17 -5.14 12.33
CA TRP A 26 -6.39 -5.42 11.57
C TRP A 26 -7.65 -5.44 12.45
N ASP A 27 -7.53 -5.82 13.73
CA ASP A 27 -8.65 -5.85 14.67
C ASP A 27 -9.16 -4.44 15.03
N LYS A 28 -8.35 -3.40 14.81
CA LYS A 28 -8.67 -2.00 15.10
C LYS A 28 -8.95 -1.17 13.86
N GLN A 29 -9.43 -1.80 12.79
CA GLN A 29 -9.88 -1.08 11.60
C GLN A 29 -11.06 -0.16 11.94
N ILE A 30 -10.97 1.08 11.47
CA ILE A 30 -12.01 2.11 11.65
C ILE A 30 -12.47 2.57 10.26
N THR A 31 -13.78 2.47 10.02
CA THR A 31 -14.41 3.08 8.85
C THR A 31 -14.55 4.58 9.08
N ILE A 32 -14.05 5.38 8.13
CA ILE A 32 -14.15 6.83 8.17
C ILE A 32 -15.41 7.24 7.42
N PRO A 33 -16.41 7.86 8.10
CA PRO A 33 -17.58 8.39 7.44
C PRO A 33 -17.25 9.71 6.71
N LYS A 34 -18.22 10.20 5.93
CA LYS A 34 -18.13 11.52 5.30
C LYS A 34 -17.94 12.61 6.36
N MET A 35 -16.87 13.40 6.25
CA MET A 35 -16.56 14.49 7.19
C MET A 35 -15.76 15.62 6.52
N SER A 36 -15.73 16.79 7.17
CA SER A 36 -14.92 17.92 6.72
C SER A 36 -13.42 17.59 6.82
N GLY A 37 -12.60 18.11 5.89
CA GLY A 37 -11.16 17.95 5.97
C GLY A 37 -10.54 18.54 7.25
N THR A 38 -11.10 19.62 7.79
CA THR A 38 -10.64 20.19 9.07
C THR A 38 -10.89 19.26 10.26
N GLU A 39 -12.06 18.62 10.29
CA GLU A 39 -12.41 17.64 11.32
C GLU A 39 -11.52 16.40 11.22
N PHE A 40 -11.30 15.92 10.00
CA PHE A 40 -10.42 14.79 9.71
C PHE A 40 -8.98 15.04 10.19
N ILE A 41 -8.41 16.20 9.87
CA ILE A 41 -7.06 16.56 10.29
C ILE A 41 -6.99 16.74 11.81
N ASN A 42 -8.00 17.32 12.46
CA ASN A 42 -8.02 17.45 13.91
C ASN A 42 -8.08 16.09 14.62
N LYS A 43 -8.80 15.11 14.03
CA LYS A 43 -8.97 13.78 14.62
C LYS A 43 -7.76 12.87 14.40
N TYR A 44 -7.20 12.85 13.20
CA TYR A 44 -6.13 11.93 12.83
C TYR A 44 -4.77 12.62 12.73
N GLY A 45 -4.68 13.81 12.13
CA GLY A 45 -3.46 14.62 12.10
C GLY A 45 -2.19 13.85 11.76
N GLU A 46 -1.16 13.98 12.60
CA GLU A 46 0.13 13.27 12.45
C GLU A 46 0.04 11.75 12.71
N TYR A 47 -1.05 11.24 13.32
CA TYR A 47 -1.23 9.79 13.45
C TYR A 47 -1.37 9.09 12.10
N LEU A 48 -1.73 9.83 11.04
CA LEU A 48 -1.79 9.31 9.67
C LEU A 48 -0.45 8.75 9.18
N ILE A 49 0.68 9.22 9.74
CA ILE A 49 2.02 8.71 9.42
C ILE A 49 2.21 7.28 9.94
N ARG A 50 1.50 6.92 11.02
CA ARG A 50 1.61 5.64 11.72
C ARG A 50 0.39 4.74 11.49
N SER A 51 -0.17 4.80 10.29
CA SER A 51 -1.35 4.04 9.93
C SER A 51 -1.38 3.72 8.44
N PHE A 52 -2.03 2.62 8.09
CA PHE A 52 -2.56 2.46 6.75
C PHE A 52 -3.87 3.21 6.67
N THR A 53 -3.99 4.09 5.69
CA THR A 53 -5.21 4.87 5.47
C THR A 53 -5.46 4.94 3.99
N ALA A 54 -6.68 4.66 3.59
CA ALA A 54 -7.15 4.79 2.22
C ALA A 54 -8.47 5.54 2.25
N ILE A 55 -8.52 6.72 1.62
CA ILE A 55 -9.68 7.60 1.65
C ILE A 55 -10.01 8.10 0.25
N LYS A 56 -11.30 8.32 0.01
CA LYS A 56 -11.80 9.07 -1.14
C LYS A 56 -12.06 10.50 -0.71
N VAL A 57 -11.45 11.45 -1.42
CA VAL A 57 -11.58 12.88 -1.11
C VAL A 57 -12.03 13.65 -2.33
N GLU A 58 -12.82 14.69 -2.10
CA GLU A 58 -13.03 15.78 -3.03
C GLU A 58 -12.20 16.96 -2.58
N PHE A 59 -11.38 17.53 -3.47
CA PHE A 59 -10.33 18.46 -3.09
C PHE A 59 -10.23 19.67 -4.02
N THR A 60 -9.67 20.75 -3.49
CA THR A 60 -9.37 21.98 -4.23
C THR A 60 -8.09 22.61 -3.65
N PHE A 61 -7.06 22.68 -4.47
CA PHE A 61 -5.81 23.37 -4.20
C PHE A 61 -5.93 24.87 -4.52
N PRO A 62 -5.17 25.71 -3.83
CA PRO A 62 -5.06 27.11 -4.20
C PRO A 62 -4.25 27.29 -5.49
N ASN A 63 -4.56 28.32 -6.27
CA ASN A 63 -3.98 28.58 -7.60
C ASN A 63 -2.45 28.82 -7.60
N ASN A 64 -1.83 28.99 -6.44
CA ASN A 64 -0.38 29.17 -6.28
C ASN A 64 0.39 27.83 -6.18
N VAL A 65 -0.30 26.69 -6.07
CA VAL A 65 0.35 25.37 -6.02
C VAL A 65 0.71 24.94 -7.43
N VAL A 66 2.01 24.87 -7.70
CA VAL A 66 2.54 24.48 -9.02
C VAL A 66 2.49 22.96 -9.22
N PHE A 67 2.73 22.19 -8.17
CA PHE A 67 2.82 20.73 -8.20
C PHE A 67 1.83 20.12 -7.21
N PRO A 68 0.55 19.96 -7.59
CA PRO A 68 -0.42 19.25 -6.76
C PRO A 68 -0.04 17.77 -6.65
N ASN A 69 -0.23 17.19 -5.47
CA ASN A 69 0.19 15.82 -5.18
C ASN A 69 -0.94 14.79 -5.23
N LEU A 70 -2.19 15.21 -5.42
CA LEU A 70 -3.34 14.31 -5.45
C LEU A 70 -3.65 13.84 -6.89
N PRO A 71 -3.62 12.53 -7.14
CA PRO A 71 -3.88 11.98 -8.46
C PRO A 71 -5.39 11.84 -8.74
N VAL A 72 -5.84 12.26 -9.91
CA VAL A 72 -7.19 12.05 -10.40
C VAL A 72 -7.11 11.09 -11.59
N ARG A 73 -7.83 9.98 -11.51
CA ARG A 73 -7.96 9.03 -12.63
C ARG A 73 -8.98 9.58 -13.62
N LEU A 74 -8.57 9.71 -14.88
CA LEU A 74 -9.46 10.03 -16.00
C LEU A 74 -10.07 8.76 -16.60
N ASP A 75 -9.22 7.74 -16.79
CA ASP A 75 -9.52 6.46 -17.41
C ASP A 75 -8.60 5.37 -16.81
N LYS A 76 -8.77 4.10 -17.23
CA LYS A 76 -8.02 2.94 -16.70
C LYS A 76 -6.49 3.08 -16.74
N GLY A 77 -5.94 3.83 -17.69
CA GLY A 77 -4.49 4.02 -17.85
C GLY A 77 -3.98 5.44 -17.62
N SER A 78 -4.87 6.41 -17.36
CA SER A 78 -4.53 7.83 -17.38
C SER A 78 -4.70 8.48 -16.02
N LEU A 79 -3.60 9.04 -15.51
CA LEU A 79 -3.53 9.77 -14.26
C LEU A 79 -3.18 11.23 -14.52
N MET A 80 -3.91 12.16 -13.93
CA MET A 80 -3.60 13.58 -13.95
C MET A 80 -3.51 14.13 -12.53
N TYR A 81 -2.77 15.23 -12.35
CA TYR A 81 -2.64 15.93 -11.07
C TYR A 81 -3.24 17.34 -11.21
N PRO A 82 -4.57 17.49 -11.12
CA PRO A 82 -5.22 18.79 -11.25
C PRO A 82 -5.23 19.56 -9.93
N LEU A 83 -5.60 20.84 -10.01
CA LEU A 83 -5.85 21.66 -8.82
C LEU A 83 -7.17 21.30 -8.13
N SER A 84 -8.10 20.61 -8.78
CA SER A 84 -9.37 20.21 -8.18
C SER A 84 -9.89 18.93 -8.78
N GLY A 85 -10.60 18.13 -7.98
CA GLY A 85 -11.25 16.91 -8.44
C GLY A 85 -11.54 15.95 -7.30
N GLN A 86 -11.74 14.68 -7.66
CA GLN A 86 -11.89 13.59 -6.71
C GLN A 86 -10.73 12.60 -6.85
N SER A 87 -10.15 12.21 -5.73
CA SER A 87 -8.98 11.32 -5.68
C SER A 87 -9.16 10.26 -4.62
N PHE A 88 -8.59 9.08 -4.87
CA PHE A 88 -8.30 8.09 -3.86
C PHE A 88 -6.85 8.28 -3.43
N CYS A 89 -6.64 8.50 -2.13
CA CYS A 89 -5.32 8.81 -1.61
C CYS A 89 -5.11 8.19 -0.22
N THR A 90 -3.84 8.14 0.15
CA THR A 90 -3.37 7.66 1.43
C THR A 90 -3.32 8.77 2.48
N GLY A 91 -3.19 8.38 3.75
CA GLY A 91 -3.03 9.31 4.87
C GLY A 91 -1.85 10.28 4.69
N LEU A 92 -0.73 9.82 4.10
CA LEU A 92 0.44 10.65 3.85
C LEU A 92 0.20 11.68 2.73
N GLU A 93 -0.49 11.27 1.66
CA GLU A 93 -0.80 12.15 0.54
C GLU A 93 -1.78 13.26 0.95
N ILE A 94 -2.81 12.94 1.74
CA ILE A 94 -3.75 13.96 2.20
C ILE A 94 -3.12 14.91 3.22
N LEU A 95 -2.22 14.40 4.08
CA LEU A 95 -1.47 15.23 5.02
C LEU A 95 -0.56 16.22 4.27
N LEU A 96 0.11 15.77 3.20
CA LEU A 96 0.88 16.65 2.34
C LEU A 96 -0.02 17.68 1.62
N ALA A 97 -1.14 17.25 1.05
CA ALA A 97 -2.08 18.14 0.38
C ALA A 97 -2.59 19.23 1.34
N HIS A 98 -2.93 18.85 2.58
CA HIS A 98 -3.34 19.80 3.62
C HIS A 98 -2.23 20.83 3.92
N ARG A 99 -0.97 20.39 4.04
CA ARG A 99 0.19 21.28 4.24
C ARG A 99 0.43 22.22 3.05
N LEU A 100 0.06 21.81 1.84
CA LEU A 100 0.06 22.65 0.64
C LEU A 100 -1.12 23.64 0.59
N GLY A 101 -1.98 23.67 1.61
CA GLY A 101 -3.14 24.56 1.70
C GLY A 101 -4.38 24.04 0.97
N CYS A 102 -4.42 22.75 0.63
CA CYS A 102 -5.58 22.14 -0.01
C CYS A 102 -6.80 22.12 0.93
N GLN A 103 -7.94 22.52 0.40
CA GLN A 103 -9.24 22.33 1.03
C GLN A 103 -9.86 21.04 0.50
N PHE A 104 -10.38 20.20 1.39
CA PHE A 104 -10.95 18.92 0.98
C PHE A 104 -12.09 18.48 1.89
N ILE A 105 -12.91 17.58 1.34
CA ILE A 105 -13.99 16.88 2.01
C ILE A 105 -13.70 15.39 1.88
N VAL A 106 -13.74 14.66 2.99
CA VAL A 106 -13.61 13.21 2.99
C VAL A 106 -14.97 12.62 2.67
N LEU A 107 -15.06 11.81 1.62
CA LEU A 107 -16.29 11.14 1.20
C LEU A 107 -16.47 9.80 1.93
N GLY A 108 -15.37 9.13 2.24
CA GLY A 108 -15.34 7.90 3.01
C GLY A 108 -13.98 7.21 2.89
N GLY A 109 -13.71 6.25 3.78
CA GLY A 109 -12.49 5.45 3.69
C GLY A 109 -12.26 4.53 4.87
N SER A 110 -11.04 4.01 4.98
CA SER A 110 -10.61 3.10 6.03
C SER A 110 -9.32 3.60 6.67
N PHE A 111 -9.25 3.46 8.00
CA PHE A 111 -8.07 3.74 8.81
C PHE A 111 -7.71 2.50 9.61
N ILE A 112 -6.45 2.06 9.50
CA ILE A 112 -5.91 0.91 10.23
C ILE A 112 -4.64 1.37 10.93
N PRO A 113 -4.63 1.43 12.27
CA PRO A 113 -3.45 1.87 13.02
C PRO A 113 -2.35 0.81 12.97
N PHE A 114 -1.11 1.24 13.22
CA PHE A 114 -0.02 0.30 13.44
C PHE A 114 -0.03 -0.30 14.84
N ILE A 115 0.41 -1.56 14.94
CA ILE A 115 0.58 -2.28 16.18
C ILE A 115 1.64 -1.59 17.04
N ASN A 116 1.38 -1.51 18.34
CA ASN A 116 2.33 -0.92 19.27
C ASN A 116 3.60 -1.79 19.39
N THR A 117 4.77 -1.16 19.51
CA THR A 117 6.09 -1.76 19.35
C THR A 117 6.34 -3.08 20.13
N PRO A 118 5.83 -3.29 21.36
CA PRO A 118 6.01 -4.56 22.07
C PRO A 118 5.32 -5.75 21.40
N ALA A 119 4.12 -5.55 20.85
CA ALA A 119 3.37 -6.61 20.18
C ALA A 119 3.90 -6.89 18.77
N ALA A 120 4.42 -5.86 18.08
CA ALA A 120 5.08 -6.02 16.79
C ALA A 120 6.30 -6.96 16.89
N LEU A 121 7.11 -6.87 17.96
CA LEU A 121 8.26 -7.76 18.17
C LEU A 121 7.86 -9.22 18.37
N THR A 122 6.72 -9.48 19.00
CA THR A 122 6.19 -10.85 19.15
C THR A 122 5.77 -11.39 17.79
N LEU A 123 5.05 -10.60 16.99
CA LEU A 123 4.65 -10.99 15.63
C LEU A 123 5.85 -11.21 14.70
N TYR A 124 6.90 -10.39 14.81
CA TYR A 124 8.15 -10.61 14.06
C TYR A 124 8.76 -11.99 14.38
N ARG A 125 8.75 -12.40 15.66
CA ARG A 125 9.27 -13.71 16.09
C ARG A 125 8.40 -14.84 15.57
N GLU A 126 7.08 -14.73 15.72
CA GLU A 126 6.14 -15.72 15.21
C GLU A 126 6.25 -15.90 13.69
N GLN A 127 6.37 -14.80 12.93
CA GLN A 127 6.61 -14.87 11.49
C GLN A 127 7.94 -15.53 11.14
N SER A 128 9.01 -15.23 11.89
CA SER A 128 10.31 -15.86 11.66
C SER A 128 10.27 -17.36 11.93
N ASP A 129 9.56 -17.78 12.98
CA ASP A 129 9.40 -19.18 13.35
C ASP A 129 8.58 -19.92 12.28
N LEU A 130 7.44 -19.35 11.86
CA LEU A 130 6.62 -19.89 10.76
C LEU A 130 7.39 -19.98 9.44
N THR A 131 8.24 -18.99 9.11
CA THR A 131 9.06 -19.08 7.89
C THR A 131 10.17 -20.12 7.99
N MET A 132 10.73 -20.35 9.18
CA MET A 132 11.67 -21.45 9.40
C MET A 132 10.97 -22.79 9.25
N ASP A 133 9.77 -22.94 9.82
CA ASP A 133 8.97 -24.16 9.74
C ASP A 133 8.56 -24.46 8.29
N LEU A 134 8.05 -23.46 7.56
CA LEU A 134 7.71 -23.59 6.14
C LEU A 134 8.94 -23.97 5.29
N LYS A 135 10.11 -23.38 5.55
CA LYS A 135 11.36 -23.76 4.85
C LYS A 135 11.79 -25.18 5.19
N ALA A 136 11.61 -25.61 6.45
CA ALA A 136 11.90 -26.97 6.86
C ALA A 136 10.96 -27.97 6.16
N GLU A 137 9.66 -27.69 6.12
CA GLU A 137 8.65 -28.51 5.43
C GLU A 137 8.90 -28.58 3.93
N GLN A 138 9.17 -27.45 3.27
CA GLN A 138 9.54 -27.41 1.85
C GLN A 138 10.83 -28.21 1.59
N THR A 139 11.83 -28.11 2.47
CA THR A 139 13.07 -28.89 2.34
C THR A 139 12.80 -30.40 2.46
N VAL A 140 11.91 -30.81 3.37
CA VAL A 140 11.51 -32.22 3.52
C VAL A 140 10.72 -32.70 2.30
N SER A 141 9.78 -31.89 1.81
CA SER A 141 8.98 -32.19 0.63
C SER A 141 9.84 -32.33 -0.63
N VAL A 142 10.76 -31.39 -0.88
CA VAL A 142 11.72 -31.44 -2.00
C VAL A 142 12.67 -32.64 -1.87
N ARG A 143 13.11 -32.99 -0.66
CA ARG A 143 13.90 -34.22 -0.44
C ARG A 143 13.11 -35.49 -0.78
N ASN A 144 11.83 -35.53 -0.40
CA ASN A 144 10.96 -36.68 -0.70
C ASN A 144 10.65 -36.77 -2.19
N LEU A 145 10.35 -35.65 -2.85
CA LEU A 145 10.19 -35.57 -4.30
C LEU A 145 11.47 -36.00 -5.03
N ASN A 146 12.65 -35.52 -4.61
CA ASN A 146 13.92 -35.94 -5.18
C ASN A 146 14.23 -37.43 -4.96
N LYS A 147 13.76 -38.05 -3.87
CA LYS A 147 13.84 -39.51 -3.69
C LYS A 147 12.94 -40.24 -4.67
N THR A 148 11.72 -39.75 -4.88
CA THR A 148 10.74 -40.33 -5.84
C THR A 148 11.14 -40.11 -7.30
N ILE A 149 11.74 -38.97 -7.63
CA ILE A 149 12.27 -38.65 -8.96
C ILE A 149 13.51 -39.50 -9.23
N LYS A 150 14.39 -39.75 -8.25
CA LYS A 150 15.53 -40.67 -8.42
C LYS A 150 15.12 -42.12 -8.70
N THR A 151 13.87 -42.52 -8.40
CA THR A 151 13.33 -43.83 -8.76
C THR A 151 12.65 -43.87 -10.14
N LEU A 152 12.51 -42.73 -10.81
CA LEU A 152 11.93 -42.62 -12.14
C LEU A 152 13.01 -42.08 -13.09
N GLU A 153 13.56 -42.93 -13.94
CA GLU A 153 14.46 -42.49 -15.00
C GLU A 153 13.75 -41.44 -15.87
N THR A 154 14.40 -40.29 -16.02
CA THR A 154 13.88 -39.02 -16.56
C THR A 154 13.55 -39.07 -18.06
N PRO A 155 12.84 -38.04 -18.58
CA PRO A 155 13.60 -37.08 -19.38
C PRO A 155 13.38 -35.62 -19.01
N SER A 156 14.41 -34.85 -19.37
CA SER A 156 14.64 -33.42 -19.22
C SER A 156 13.61 -32.56 -19.94
N ASP A 157 13.12 -31.53 -19.25
CA ASP A 157 12.81 -30.17 -19.73
C ASP A 157 11.59 -29.63 -18.98
N PHE A 158 11.84 -29.00 -17.83
CA PHE A 158 10.89 -28.09 -17.19
C PHE A 158 11.69 -26.93 -16.62
N ASP A 159 11.55 -25.76 -17.24
CA ASP A 159 12.21 -24.53 -16.83
C ASP A 159 11.41 -23.88 -15.69
N LEU A 160 12.08 -23.60 -14.58
CA LEU A 160 11.44 -23.10 -13.34
C LEU A 160 11.04 -21.61 -13.44
N PHE A 161 11.44 -20.93 -14.52
CA PHE A 161 11.20 -19.50 -14.72
C PHE A 161 9.76 -19.18 -15.16
N ASP A 162 9.00 -20.15 -15.69
CA ASP A 162 7.60 -19.92 -16.09
C ASP A 162 6.62 -19.76 -14.91
N LEU A 163 7.06 -20.02 -13.66
CA LEU A 163 6.18 -19.93 -12.47
C LEU A 163 6.13 -18.52 -11.86
N PHE A 164 7.10 -17.66 -12.16
CA PHE A 164 7.18 -16.31 -11.57
C PHE A 164 6.31 -15.27 -12.29
N ASP A 165 5.83 -15.57 -13.51
CA ASP A 165 4.90 -14.73 -14.26
C ASP A 165 3.44 -14.83 -13.76
N LEU A 166 3.17 -15.64 -12.73
CA LEU A 166 1.81 -15.86 -12.18
C LEU A 166 1.40 -14.86 -11.09
N PHE A 167 2.31 -13.98 -10.65
CA PHE A 167 2.03 -12.95 -9.64
C PHE A 167 2.15 -11.56 -10.26
N ASP A 168 1.21 -11.23 -11.16
CA ASP A 168 0.92 -9.85 -11.51
C ASP A 168 0.42 -9.12 -10.25
N LEU A 169 1.30 -8.32 -9.65
CA LEU A 169 1.08 -7.61 -8.39
C LEU A 169 -0.09 -6.60 -8.45
N PHE A 170 -0.61 -6.31 -9.64
CA PHE A 170 -1.74 -5.41 -9.88
C PHE A 170 -3.11 -6.08 -9.74
N ASP A 171 -3.21 -7.40 -9.92
CA ASP A 171 -4.47 -8.15 -9.76
C ASP A 171 -4.93 -8.24 -8.30
N LEU A 172 -4.03 -7.94 -7.34
CA LEU A 172 -4.35 -7.91 -5.92
C LEU A 172 -5.31 -6.76 -5.55
N PHE A 173 -5.35 -5.68 -6.34
CA PHE A 173 -6.27 -4.57 -6.10
C PHE A 173 -7.68 -4.82 -6.63
N ASP A 174 -7.82 -5.60 -7.70
CA ASP A 174 -9.12 -6.05 -8.20
C ASP A 174 -9.77 -7.08 -7.24
N LEU A 175 -8.96 -7.78 -6.44
CA LEU A 175 -9.43 -8.72 -5.41
C LEU A 175 -10.23 -8.04 -4.28
N PHE A 176 -10.05 -6.74 -4.06
CA PHE A 176 -10.73 -5.99 -3.00
C PHE A 176 -12.09 -5.41 -3.40
N ASP A 177 -12.60 -5.67 -4.61
CA ASP A 177 -13.96 -5.37 -5.13
C ASP A 177 -14.69 -4.25 -4.34
N LEU A 178 -14.06 -3.08 -4.27
CA LEU A 178 -14.53 -1.94 -3.45
C LEU A 178 -15.75 -1.25 -4.07
N ASP A 179 -16.20 -1.72 -5.24
CA ASP A 179 -17.42 -1.27 -5.90
C ASP A 179 -18.68 -1.91 -5.30
N ASN A 180 -18.56 -3.02 -4.54
CA ASN A 180 -19.69 -3.80 -4.04
C ASN A 180 -19.82 -3.88 -2.50
N ALA A 181 -19.05 -3.10 -1.73
CA ALA A 181 -19.25 -3.06 -0.28
C ALA A 181 -20.64 -2.47 0.06
N PRO A 182 -21.55 -3.23 0.70
CA PRO A 182 -22.85 -2.69 1.07
C PRO A 182 -22.65 -1.59 2.12
N PHE A 183 -23.07 -0.37 1.78
CA PHE A 183 -23.30 0.68 2.75
C PHE A 183 -24.40 0.21 3.71
N ALA A 184 -24.01 -0.44 4.81
CA ALA A 184 -24.90 -0.66 5.93
C ALA A 184 -25.10 0.68 6.64
N ILE A 185 -26.26 1.29 6.40
CA ILE A 185 -26.80 2.38 7.19
C ILE A 185 -27.57 1.72 8.33
N ASP A 186 -27.08 1.89 9.55
CA ASP A 186 -27.87 1.83 10.78
C ASP A 186 -27.69 3.15 11.55
#